data_AF-A0A929Y934-F1
#
_entry.id   AF-A0A929Y934-F1
#
_cell.length_a   1.000
_cell.length_b   1.000
_cell.length_c   1.000
_cell.angle_alpha   90.00
_cell.angle_beta   90.00
_cell.angle_gamma   90.00
#
_symmetry.space_group_name_H-M   'P 1'
#
loop_
_entity.id
_entity.type
_entity.pdbx_description
1 polymer ?
#
loop_
_entity_poly.entity_id
_entity_poly.type
_entity_poly.pdbx_seq_one_letter_code
_entity_poly.pdbx_strand_id
1 'polypeptide(L)' 'MTYRYRCLNPIAKIGLNRFTEDYIQTDATQEAQAILVRSAKMLEMEFDSGLLCIARAGAGVNNIPLDRCAQKGIV' A
#
# COMPACT_ATOMS: atom_id res chain seq x y z
N MET A 1 -3.12 -8.14 -16.63
CA MET A 1 -1.79 -8.09 -15.97
C MET A 1 -2.10 -8.03 -14.49
N THR A 2 -1.56 -8.94 -13.68
CA THR A 2 -1.92 -9.00 -12.26
C THR A 2 -1.02 -8.12 -11.40
N TYR A 3 -1.62 -7.48 -10.40
CA TYR A 3 -0.97 -6.64 -9.40
C TYR A 3 -1.13 -7.27 -8.01
N ARG A 4 -0.06 -7.29 -7.24
CA ARG A 4 -0.11 -7.75 -5.84
C ARG A 4 -0.29 -6.58 -4.89
N TYR A 5 -1.21 -6.69 -3.95
CA TYR A 5 -1.42 -5.68 -2.91
C TYR A 5 -1.40 -6.25 -1.50
N ARG A 6 -0.98 -5.42 -0.54
CA ARG A 6 -0.94 -5.78 0.88
C ARG A 6 -1.73 -4.77 1.70
N CYS A 7 -2.59 -5.27 2.59
CA CYS A 7 -3.25 -4.45 3.60
C CYS A 7 -2.45 -4.50 4.91
N LEU A 8 -1.92 -3.35 5.37
CA LEU A 8 -1.25 -3.25 6.68
C LEU A 8 -2.23 -3.07 7.84
N ASN A 9 -3.49 -2.79 7.53
CA ASN A 9 -4.58 -2.69 8.48
C ASN A 9 -5.84 -3.33 7.89
N PRO A 10 -6.86 -3.64 8.71
CA PRO A 10 -8.18 -3.96 8.20
C PRO A 10 -8.71 -2.82 7.30
N ILE A 11 -9.00 -3.16 6.04
CA ILE A 11 -9.62 -2.27 5.05
C ILE A 11 -11.06 -2.73 4.84
N ALA A 12 -11.97 -1.78 4.69
CA ALA A 12 -13.39 -2.09 4.52
C ALA A 12 -13.61 -2.86 3.21
N LYS A 13 -14.40 -3.95 3.28
CA LYS A 13 -14.73 -4.79 2.12
C LYS A 13 -15.35 -3.98 0.98
N ILE A 14 -16.16 -2.96 1.27
CA ILE A 14 -16.76 -2.09 0.25
C ILE A 14 -15.71 -1.43 -0.68
N GLY A 15 -14.53 -1.11 -0.15
CA GLY A 15 -13.43 -0.59 -0.95
C GLY A 15 -12.70 -1.69 -1.72
N LEU A 16 -12.38 -2.80 -1.04
CA LEU A 16 -11.67 -3.94 -1.64
C LEU A 16 -12.48 -4.62 -2.75
N ASN A 17 -13.81 -4.66 -2.63
CA ASN A 17 -14.69 -5.24 -3.64
C ASN A 17 -14.69 -4.47 -4.97
N ARG A 18 -14.06 -3.30 -5.03
CA ARG A 18 -13.85 -2.56 -6.29
C ARG A 18 -12.66 -3.07 -7.08
N PHE A 19 -11.79 -3.86 -6.47
CA PHE A 19 -10.69 -4.50 -7.16
C PHE A 19 -11.22 -5.63 -8.04
N THR A 20 -10.73 -5.67 -9.28
CA THR A 20 -10.99 -6.77 -10.21
C THR A 20 -10.09 -7.96 -9.88
N GLU A 21 -10.25 -9.05 -10.62
CA GLU A 21 -9.38 -10.24 -10.56
C GLU A 21 -7.90 -9.95 -10.85
N ASP A 22 -7.59 -8.80 -11.46
CA ASP A 22 -6.22 -8.37 -11.67
C ASP A 22 -5.50 -8.02 -10.35
N TYR A 23 -6.20 -7.78 -9.24
CA TYR A 23 -5.58 -7.41 -7.96
C TYR A 23 -5.61 -8.58 -6.98
N ILE A 24 -4.44 -9.12 -6.69
CA ILE A 24 -4.26 -10.29 -5.85
C ILE A 24 -3.71 -9.83 -4.50
N GLN A 25 -4.41 -10.16 -3.42
CA GLN A 25 -3.90 -9.87 -2.08
C GLN A 25 -2.72 -10.79 -1.76
N THR A 26 -1.66 -10.24 -1.16
CA THR A 26 -0.52 -11.00 -0.62
C THR A 26 -0.30 -10.64 0.84
N ASP A 27 0.30 -11.57 1.61
CA ASP A 27 0.83 -11.30 2.95
C ASP A 27 2.33 -10.96 2.93
N ALA A 28 3.00 -11.20 1.79
CA ALA A 28 4.39 -10.86 1.56
C ALA A 28 4.52 -9.40 1.12
N THR A 29 4.97 -8.52 2.02
CA THR A 29 5.18 -7.10 1.73
C THR A 29 6.14 -6.87 0.56
N GLN A 30 7.21 -7.66 0.45
CA GLN A 30 8.21 -7.55 -0.62
C GLN A 30 7.65 -7.87 -2.02
N GLU A 31 6.56 -8.62 -2.11
CA GLU A 31 5.88 -8.90 -3.38
C GLU A 31 4.81 -7.86 -3.73
N ALA A 32 4.48 -6.99 -2.79
CA ALA A 32 3.39 -6.04 -2.96
C ALA A 32 3.82 -4.86 -3.83
N GLN A 33 3.09 -4.65 -4.92
CA GLN A 33 3.22 -3.48 -5.78
C GLN A 33 2.34 -2.32 -5.27
N ALA A 34 1.34 -2.62 -4.42
CA ALA A 34 0.52 -1.63 -3.75
C ALA A 34 0.36 -1.95 -2.26
N ILE A 35 0.46 -0.94 -1.42
CA ILE A 35 0.17 -1.05 0.01
C ILE A 35 -1.08 -0.24 0.34
N LEU A 36 -2.03 -0.87 1.03
CA LEU A 36 -3.19 -0.23 1.63
C LEU A 36 -2.98 -0.06 3.13
N VAL A 37 -3.12 1.17 3.62
CA VAL A 37 -2.86 1.50 5.02
C VAL A 37 -3.98 2.33 5.65
N ARG A 38 -4.11 2.26 6.97
CA ARG A 38 -4.86 3.19 7.82
C ARG A 38 -3.94 3.79 8.86
N SER A 39 -3.80 3.14 10.01
CA SER A 39 -3.07 3.64 11.17
C SER A 39 -1.68 3.03 11.34
N ALA A 40 -1.30 2.00 10.56
CA ALA A 40 0.03 1.41 10.64
C ALA A 40 1.10 2.48 10.39
N LYS A 41 2.21 2.42 11.15
CA LYS A 41 3.34 3.32 10.99
C LYS A 41 4.25 2.79 9.90
N MET A 42 4.59 3.64 8.93
CA MET A 42 5.47 3.30 7.81
C MET A 42 6.74 4.15 7.80
N LEU A 43 6.93 5.05 8.77
CA LEU A 43 8.07 5.99 8.79
C LEU A 43 9.42 5.27 8.73
N GLU A 44 9.54 4.16 9.46
CA GLU A 44 10.74 3.31 9.56
C GLU A 44 10.64 2.06 8.68
N MET A 45 9.60 1.94 7.86
CA MET A 45 9.43 0.81 6.96
C MET A 45 10.40 0.94 5.79
N GLU A 46 11.01 -0.17 5.41
CA GLU A 46 11.76 -0.27 4.16
C GLU A 46 10.82 -0.64 3.00
N PHE A 47 11.05 -0.01 1.85
CA PHE A 47 10.26 -0.21 0.65
C PHE A 47 11.05 -1.01 -0.37
N ASP A 48 10.44 -2.09 -0.85
CA ASP A 48 10.96 -2.85 -1.98
C ASP A 48 10.95 -1.97 -3.24
N SER A 49 11.91 -2.21 -4.14
CA SER A 49 11.99 -1.58 -5.46
C SER A 49 10.75 -1.81 -6.34
N GLY A 50 9.99 -2.88 -6.10
CA GLY A 50 8.77 -3.20 -6.83
C GLY A 50 7.52 -2.47 -6.34
N LEU A 51 7.59 -1.72 -5.23
CA LEU A 51 6.44 -0.98 -4.68
C LEU A 51 6.13 0.23 -5.57
N LEU A 52 4.91 0.31 -6.09
CA LEU A 52 4.47 1.37 -7.00
C LEU A 52 3.65 2.45 -6.29
N CYS A 53 2.80 2.07 -5.33
CA CYS A 53 1.93 3.04 -4.65
C CYS A 53 1.57 2.65 -3.21
N ILE A 54 1.23 3.68 -2.43
CA ILE A 54 0.69 3.54 -1.07
C ILE A 54 -0.62 4.31 -0.99
N ALA A 55 -1.73 3.59 -0.85
CA ALA A 55 -3.05 4.19 -0.69
C ALA A 55 -3.51 4.13 0.77
N ARG A 56 -3.90 5.28 1.32
CA ARG A 56 -4.44 5.36 2.68
C ARG A 56 -5.97 5.41 2.70
N ALA A 57 -6.59 4.58 3.52
CA ALA A 57 -8.01 4.69 3.87
C ALA A 57 -8.22 5.68 5.04
N GLY A 58 -8.15 6.98 4.74
CA GLY A 58 -8.39 8.10 5.66
C GLY A 58 -7.74 9.40 5.18
N ALA A 59 -7.99 10.52 5.87
CA ALA A 59 -7.58 11.85 5.40
C ALA A 59 -6.12 12.25 5.71
N GLY A 60 -5.61 11.95 6.91
CA GLY A 60 -4.26 12.38 7.33
C GLY A 60 -3.16 11.45 6.84
N VAL A 61 -1.92 11.92 6.71
CA VAL A 61 -0.78 11.15 6.14
C VAL A 61 0.43 11.04 7.07
N ASN A 62 0.27 11.42 8.34
CA ASN A 62 1.36 11.55 9.33
C ASN A 62 2.16 10.26 9.63
N ASN A 63 1.71 9.11 9.12
CA ASN A 63 2.35 7.81 9.30
C ASN A 63 3.03 7.27 8.04
N ILE A 64 2.97 8.01 6.92
CA ILE A 64 3.59 7.68 5.64
C ILE A 64 4.80 8.62 5.44
N PRO A 65 6.00 8.10 5.13
CA PRO A 65 7.18 8.92 4.90
C PRO A 65 7.15 9.53 3.49
N LEU A 66 6.33 10.57 3.29
CA LEU A 66 6.03 11.17 1.98
C LEU A 66 7.28 11.51 1.16
N ASP A 67 8.28 12.13 1.78
CA ASP A 67 9.51 12.52 1.07
C ASP A 67 10.29 11.29 0.56
N ARG A 68 10.36 10.21 1.35
CA ARG A 68 10.99 8.94 0.92
C ARG A 68 10.18 8.28 -0.21
N CYS A 69 8.85 8.34 -0.14
CA CYS A 69 7.98 7.82 -1.19
C CYS A 69 8.20 8.58 -2.51
N ALA A 70 8.16 9.91 -2.46
CA ALA A 70 8.38 10.77 -3.61
C ALA A 70 9.76 10.55 -4.26
N GLN A 71 10.83 10.45 -3.45
CA GLN A 71 12.19 10.18 -3.94
C GLN A 71 12.32 8.82 -4.65
N LYS A 72 11.52 7.82 -4.25
CA LYS A 72 11.50 6.48 -4.85
C LYS A 72 10.48 6.35 -5.99
N GLY A 73 9.75 7.42 -6.33
CA GLY A 73 8.69 7.37 -7.34
C GLY A 73 7.46 6.57 -6.91
N ILE A 74 7.25 6.39 -5.61
CA ILE A 74 6.06 5.74 -5.05
C ILE A 74 4.96 6.80 -4.93
N VAL A 75 3.82 6.54 -5.57
CA VAL A 75 2.64 7.45 -5.60
C VAL A 75 1.71 7.24 -4.41
#